data_AF-A0A2Z3I239-F1
#
_entry.id   AF-A0A2Z3I239-F1
#
_cell.length_a   1.000
_cell.length_b   1.000
_cell.length_c   1.000
_cell.angle_alpha   90.00
_cell.angle_beta   90.00
_cell.angle_gamma   90.00
#
_symmetry.space_group_name_H-M   'P 1'
#
loop_
_entity.id
_entity.type
_entity.pdbx_description
1 polymer ?
#
loop_
_entity_poly.entity_id
_entity_poly.type
_entity_poly.pdbx_seq_one_letter_code
_entity_poly.pdbx_strand_id
1 'polypeptide(L)'
;MISRLAAGLTRHPAMAGAVLSLLSLPVHLWLPEALSVQFAAVILGLVAGIYAGFALLDGRPRILAVEGLAALAFVVLALAGLAWSPWLIPAAYVLHGVWDLLHHRQISTKTPTWYPPMCAVYDWVFAAGLCALWMVR
;
A
#
# COMPACT_ATOMS: atom_id res chain seq x y z
N MET A 1 8.87 23.29 -6.88
CA MET A 1 8.46 22.02 -7.54
C MET A 1 7.68 21.12 -6.59
N ILE A 2 8.24 20.75 -5.44
CA ILE A 2 7.61 19.88 -4.42
C ILE A 2 6.26 20.44 -3.91
N SER A 3 6.16 21.75 -3.68
CA SER A 3 4.92 22.41 -3.23
C SER A 3 3.76 22.34 -4.23
N ARG A 4 4.06 22.34 -5.54
CA ARG A 4 3.04 22.22 -6.59
C ARG A 4 2.54 20.78 -6.74
N LEU A 5 3.45 19.80 -6.62
CA LEU A 5 3.10 18.38 -6.58
C LEU A 5 2.21 18.06 -5.37
N ALA A 6 2.60 18.53 -4.18
CA ALA A 6 1.78 18.37 -2.98
C ALA A 6 0.39 19.03 -3.12
N ALA A 7 0.31 20.22 -3.75
CA ALA A 7 -0.97 20.87 -4.02
C ALA A 7 -1.85 20.14 -5.05
N GLY A 8 -1.26 19.39 -5.98
CA GLY A 8 -2.00 18.53 -6.90
C GLY A 8 -2.54 17.28 -6.21
N LEU A 9 -1.70 16.62 -5.41
CA LEU A 9 -2.06 15.44 -4.63
C LEU A 9 -3.17 15.72 -3.60
N THR A 10 -3.16 16.90 -2.98
CA THR A 10 -4.25 17.29 -2.06
C THR A 10 -5.58 17.52 -2.75
N ARG A 11 -5.57 17.97 -4.01
CA ARG A 11 -6.81 18.21 -4.78
C ARG A 11 -7.41 16.91 -5.32
N HIS A 12 -6.56 15.97 -5.76
CA HIS A 12 -7.00 14.74 -6.41
C HIS A 12 -6.22 13.50 -5.93
N PRO A 13 -6.28 13.16 -4.62
CA PRO A 13 -5.49 12.06 -4.06
C PRO A 13 -5.89 10.70 -4.67
N ALA A 14 -7.19 10.46 -4.84
CA ALA A 14 -7.70 9.24 -5.44
C ALA A 14 -7.22 9.04 -6.88
N MET A 15 -7.27 10.11 -7.71
CA MET A 15 -6.80 10.04 -9.10
C MET A 15 -5.30 9.76 -9.17
N ALA A 16 -4.51 10.34 -8.26
CA ALA A 16 -3.09 10.05 -8.18
C ALA A 16 -2.82 8.57 -7.86
N GLY A 17 -3.57 7.98 -6.91
CA GLY A 17 -3.46 6.55 -6.57
C GLY A 17 -3.82 5.64 -7.75
N ALA A 18 -4.90 5.97 -8.46
CA ALA A 18 -5.29 5.25 -9.67
C ALA A 18 -4.23 5.35 -10.78
N VAL A 19 -3.68 6.54 -11.03
CA VAL A 19 -2.61 6.72 -12.03
C VAL A 19 -1.37 5.93 -11.64
N LEU A 20 -0.93 6.01 -10.38
CA LEU A 20 0.26 5.30 -9.91
C LEU A 20 0.11 3.79 -10.01
N SER A 21 -1.04 3.23 -9.64
CA SER A 21 -1.31 1.79 -9.75
C SER A 21 -1.34 1.32 -11.21
N LEU A 22 -1.99 2.08 -12.09
CA LEU A 22 -2.03 1.79 -13.53
C LEU A 22 -0.64 1.92 -14.19
N LEU A 23 0.24 2.75 -13.66
CA LEU A 23 1.63 2.85 -14.14
C LEU A 23 2.51 1.70 -13.63
N SER A 24 2.26 1.17 -12.43
CA SER A 24 3.05 0.06 -11.87
C SER A 24 2.60 -1.31 -12.37
N LEU A 25 1.31 -1.53 -12.64
CA LEU A 25 0.78 -2.82 -13.07
C LEU A 25 1.44 -3.41 -14.34
N PRO A 26 1.72 -2.65 -15.41
CA PRO A 26 2.33 -3.19 -16.63
C PRO A 26 3.68 -3.87 -16.40
N VAL A 27 4.43 -3.50 -15.35
CA VAL A 27 5.68 -4.16 -14.99
C VAL A 27 5.50 -5.67 -14.85
N HIS A 28 4.37 -6.11 -14.29
CA HIS A 28 4.06 -7.52 -14.10
C HIS A 28 3.90 -8.30 -15.41
N LEU A 29 3.56 -7.62 -16.51
CA LEU A 29 3.44 -8.26 -17.84
C LEU A 29 4.78 -8.74 -18.38
N TRP A 30 5.88 -8.11 -17.99
CA TRP A 30 7.23 -8.47 -18.45
C TRP A 30 8.01 -9.32 -17.45
N LEU A 31 7.51 -9.48 -16.24
CA LEU A 31 8.14 -10.30 -15.21
C LEU A 31 7.70 -11.78 -15.33
N PRO A 32 8.63 -12.73 -15.18
CA PRO A 32 8.30 -14.11 -14.81
C PRO A 32 7.40 -14.14 -13.58
N GLU A 33 6.50 -15.11 -13.49
CA GLU A 33 5.48 -15.18 -12.42
C GLU A 33 6.08 -15.05 -11.02
N ALA A 34 7.13 -15.82 -10.72
CA ALA A 34 7.82 -15.76 -9.43
C ALA A 34 8.36 -14.36 -9.09
N LEU A 35 8.94 -13.64 -10.07
CA LEU A 35 9.42 -12.28 -9.87
C LEU A 35 8.27 -11.27 -9.75
N SER A 36 7.16 -11.48 -10.46
CA SER A 36 5.94 -10.67 -10.31
C SER A 36 5.39 -10.75 -8.88
N VAL A 37 5.31 -11.96 -8.31
CA VAL A 37 4.87 -12.18 -6.92
C VAL A 37 5.84 -11.54 -5.93
N GLN A 38 7.14 -11.75 -6.11
CA GLN A 38 8.18 -11.13 -5.26
C GLN A 38 8.15 -9.61 -5.32
N PHE A 39 7.98 -9.03 -6.51
CA PHE A 39 7.88 -7.59 -6.70
C PHE A 39 6.69 -7.02 -5.94
N ALA A 40 5.50 -7.63 -6.08
CA ALA A 40 4.31 -7.21 -5.34
C ALA A 40 4.50 -7.31 -3.81
N ALA A 41 5.13 -8.38 -3.32
CA ALA A 41 5.42 -8.54 -1.89
C ALA A 41 6.37 -7.46 -1.34
N VAL A 42 7.41 -7.10 -2.10
CA VAL A 42 8.35 -6.03 -1.72
C VAL A 42 7.64 -4.68 -1.65
N ILE A 43 6.82 -4.35 -2.66
CA ILE A 43 6.08 -3.08 -2.66
C ILE A 43 5.10 -3.03 -1.48
N LEU A 44 4.40 -4.12 -1.16
CA LEU A 44 3.51 -4.21 0.01
C LEU A 44 4.27 -3.92 1.31
N GLY A 45 5.45 -4.52 1.49
CA GLY A 45 6.30 -4.26 2.66
C GLY A 45 6.77 -2.81 2.76
N LEU A 46 7.15 -2.20 1.63
CA LEU A 46 7.55 -0.78 1.57
C LEU A 46 6.38 0.15 1.95
N VAL A 47 5.20 -0.10 1.39
CA VAL A 47 3.99 0.69 1.68
C VAL A 47 3.61 0.59 3.16
N ALA A 48 3.61 -0.62 3.73
CA ALA A 48 3.34 -0.84 5.15
C ALA A 48 4.32 -0.09 6.08
N GLY A 49 5.58 0.02 5.69
CA GLY A 49 6.60 0.75 6.45
C GLY A 49 6.39 2.27 6.53
N ILE A 50 5.61 2.86 5.62
CA ILE A 50 5.42 4.31 5.56
C ILE A 50 4.69 4.83 6.81
N TYR A 51 3.66 4.13 7.29
CA TYR A 51 2.94 4.51 8.51
C TYR A 51 3.79 4.37 9.77
N ALA A 52 4.64 3.33 9.86
CA ALA A 52 5.62 3.22 10.92
C ALA A 52 6.58 4.42 10.94
N GLY A 53 7.01 4.89 9.76
CA GLY A 53 7.80 6.12 9.63
C GLY A 53 7.07 7.36 10.13
N PHE A 54 5.79 7.53 9.77
CA PHE A 54 4.98 8.63 10.30
C PHE A 54 4.76 8.53 11.80
N ALA A 55 4.61 7.33 12.35
CA ALA A 55 4.47 7.11 13.79
C ALA A 55 5.74 7.47 14.57
N LEU A 56 6.92 7.20 14.00
CA LEU A 56 8.20 7.64 14.56
C LEU A 56 8.28 9.17 14.61
N LEU A 57 7.85 9.86 13.55
CA LEU A 57 7.79 11.34 13.52
C LEU A 57 6.70 11.91 14.44
N ASP A 58 5.64 11.14 14.69
CA ASP A 58 4.56 11.50 15.59
C ASP A 58 5.03 11.50 17.06
N GLY A 59 5.82 10.49 17.45
CA GLY A 59 6.50 10.39 18.74
C GLY A 59 5.64 9.85 19.89
N ARG A 60 4.32 9.67 19.70
CA ARG A 60 3.45 9.06 20.72
C ARG A 60 3.66 7.53 20.76
N PRO A 61 4.06 6.93 21.90
CA PRO A 61 4.33 5.49 21.99
C PRO A 61 3.15 4.60 21.58
N ARG A 62 1.92 5.02 21.90
CA ARG A 62 0.70 4.31 21.50
C ARG A 62 0.56 4.22 19.98
N ILE A 63 0.85 5.32 19.27
CA ILE A 63 0.75 5.37 17.81
C ILE A 63 1.86 4.52 17.18
N LEU A 64 3.08 4.59 17.72
CA LEU A 64 4.18 3.73 17.29
C LEU A 64 3.87 2.24 17.46
N ALA A 65 3.26 1.85 18.57
CA ALA A 65 2.85 0.47 18.80
C ALA A 65 1.79 0.01 17.78
N VAL A 66 0.78 0.85 17.51
CA VAL A 66 -0.30 0.54 16.55
C VAL A 66 0.26 0.39 15.14
N GLU A 67 1.00 1.39 14.63
CA GLU A 67 1.55 1.34 13.27
C GLU A 67 2.66 0.29 13.13
N GLY A 68 3.45 0.07 14.18
CA GLY A 68 4.47 -0.98 14.18
C GLY A 68 3.86 -2.39 14.10
N LEU A 69 2.77 -2.65 14.84
CA LEU A 69 2.05 -3.91 14.75
C LEU A 69 1.35 -4.08 13.40
N ALA A 70 0.75 -3.04 12.85
CA ALA A 70 0.15 -3.06 11.52
C ALA A 70 1.22 -3.36 10.45
N ALA A 71 2.35 -2.65 10.49
CA ALA A 71 3.46 -2.88 9.56
C ALA A 71 3.98 -4.32 9.64
N LEU A 72 4.17 -4.85 10.86
CA LEU A 72 4.58 -6.24 11.07
C LEU A 72 3.56 -7.23 10.50
N ALA A 73 2.26 -6.99 10.70
CA ALA A 73 1.20 -7.84 10.16
C ALA A 73 1.23 -7.90 8.63
N PHE A 74 1.41 -6.75 7.95
CA PHE A 74 1.53 -6.72 6.48
C PHE A 74 2.81 -7.40 5.97
N VAL A 75 3.93 -7.26 6.68
CA VAL A 75 5.16 -8.00 6.35
C VAL A 75 4.95 -9.51 6.49
N VAL A 76 4.28 -9.96 7.56
CA VAL A 76 3.94 -11.37 7.74
C VAL A 76 3.04 -11.86 6.62
N LEU A 77 2.02 -11.09 6.21
CA LEU A 77 1.16 -11.44 5.08
C LEU A 77 1.92 -11.50 3.75
N ALA A 78 2.86 -10.57 3.52
CA ALA A 78 3.73 -10.59 2.34
C ALA A 78 4.59 -11.87 2.31
N LEU A 79 5.23 -12.21 3.44
CA LEU A 79 6.05 -13.42 3.57
C LEU A 79 5.22 -14.70 3.43
N ALA A 80 4.04 -14.75 4.04
CA ALA A 80 3.09 -15.84 3.89
C ALA A 80 2.65 -15.99 2.43
N GLY A 81 2.48 -14.88 1.72
CA GLY A 81 2.17 -14.87 0.30
C GLY A 81 3.26 -15.46 -0.58
N LEU A 82 4.53 -15.22 -0.22
CA LEU A 82 5.69 -15.81 -0.88
C LEU A 82 5.87 -17.29 -0.53
N ALA A 83 5.56 -17.70 0.70
CA ALA A 83 5.83 -19.03 1.19
C ALA A 83 4.72 -20.04 0.87
N TRP A 84 3.45 -19.62 0.84
CA TRP A 84 2.30 -20.52 0.82
C TRP A 84 1.30 -20.25 -0.30
N SER A 85 0.95 -18.99 -0.56
CA SER A 85 -0.03 -18.67 -1.60
C SER A 85 0.09 -17.23 -2.09
N PRO A 86 0.38 -16.99 -3.39
CA PRO A 86 0.56 -15.63 -3.90
C PRO A 86 -0.69 -14.76 -3.69
N TRP A 87 -1.88 -15.36 -3.64
CA TRP A 87 -3.16 -14.68 -3.41
C TRP A 87 -3.26 -13.95 -2.07
N LEU A 88 -2.42 -14.27 -1.09
CA LEU A 88 -2.34 -13.51 0.16
C LEU A 88 -1.82 -12.08 -0.06
N ILE A 89 -1.03 -11.84 -1.10
CA ILE A 89 -0.49 -10.50 -1.41
C ILE A 89 -1.58 -9.51 -1.85
N PRO A 90 -2.40 -9.78 -2.90
CA PRO A 90 -3.49 -8.88 -3.27
C PRO A 90 -4.54 -8.78 -2.16
N ALA A 91 -4.79 -9.84 -1.39
CA ALA A 91 -5.64 -9.76 -0.20
C ALA A 91 -5.07 -8.79 0.85
N ALA A 92 -3.75 -8.83 1.08
CA ALA A 92 -3.08 -7.92 2.00
C ALA A 92 -3.09 -6.47 1.52
N TYR A 93 -2.97 -6.21 0.21
CA TYR A 93 -3.21 -4.87 -0.35
C TYR A 93 -4.64 -4.38 -0.07
N VAL A 94 -5.65 -5.22 -0.27
CA VAL A 94 -7.04 -4.84 0.08
C VAL A 94 -7.17 -4.47 1.56
N LEU A 95 -6.58 -5.28 2.45
CA LEU A 95 -6.54 -5.01 3.89
C LEU A 95 -5.78 -3.72 4.22
N HIS A 96 -4.69 -3.42 3.51
CA HIS A 96 -3.95 -2.17 3.67
C HIS A 96 -4.80 -0.96 3.27
N GLY A 97 -5.50 -1.00 2.13
CA GLY A 97 -6.41 0.08 1.76
C GLY A 97 -7.58 0.27 2.75
N VAL A 98 -7.99 -0.79 3.46
CA VAL A 98 -8.94 -0.66 4.59
C VAL A 98 -8.27 0.03 5.79
N TRP A 99 -7.01 -0.30 6.10
CA TRP A 99 -6.22 0.39 7.13
C TRP A 99 -6.12 1.90 6.85
N ASP A 100 -5.89 2.28 5.59
CA ASP A 100 -5.85 3.67 5.16
C ASP A 100 -7.18 4.40 5.38
N LEU A 101 -8.31 3.73 5.18
CA LEU A 101 -9.63 4.29 5.47
C LEU A 101 -9.84 4.53 6.97
N LEU A 102 -9.30 3.65 7.82
CA LEU A 102 -9.32 3.83 9.28
C LEU A 102 -8.45 5.02 9.68
N HIS A 103 -7.30 5.26 9.04
CA HIS A 103 -6.53 6.49 9.22
C HIS A 103 -7.28 7.75 8.84
N HIS A 104 -8.02 7.71 7.74
CA HIS A 104 -8.81 8.86 7.31
C HIS A 104 -9.92 9.22 8.31
N ARG A 105 -10.49 8.22 9.02
CA ARG A 105 -11.67 8.42 9.86
C ARG A 105 -11.41 8.40 11.37
N GLN A 106 -10.41 7.67 11.84
CA GLN A 106 -10.31 7.23 13.25
C GLN A 106 -8.89 7.27 13.84
N ILE A 107 -7.84 7.02 13.04
CA ILE A 107 -6.46 6.97 13.54
C ILE A 107 -5.72 8.26 13.18
N SER A 108 -5.55 9.14 14.17
CA SER A 108 -4.82 10.39 14.01
C SER A 108 -3.31 10.20 14.19
N THR A 109 -2.60 10.07 13.08
CA THR A 109 -1.14 10.17 12.92
C THR A 109 -0.78 11.50 12.25
N LYS A 110 0.46 11.98 12.39
CA LYS A 110 1.00 13.12 11.60
C LYS A 110 1.18 12.83 10.09
N THR A 111 0.41 11.91 9.54
CA THR A 111 0.33 11.59 8.11
C THR A 111 -0.32 12.74 7.33
N PRO A 112 0.22 13.14 6.16
CA PRO A 112 -0.44 14.12 5.30
C PRO A 112 -1.84 13.67 4.90
N THR A 113 -2.81 14.60 4.88
CA THR A 113 -4.23 14.28 4.64
C THR A 113 -4.53 13.68 3.27
N TRP A 114 -3.66 13.93 2.28
CA TRP A 114 -3.78 13.38 0.93
C TRP A 114 -3.27 11.94 0.81
N TYR A 115 -2.44 11.49 1.75
CA TYR A 115 -1.74 10.22 1.64
C TYR A 115 -2.67 9.00 1.82
N PRO A 116 -3.44 8.88 2.92
CA PRO A 116 -4.34 7.74 3.11
C PRO A 116 -5.34 7.52 1.95
N PRO A 117 -6.08 8.54 1.44
CA PRO A 117 -7.00 8.31 0.33
C PRO A 117 -6.30 7.99 -1.00
N MET A 118 -5.06 8.43 -1.19
CA MET A 118 -4.26 8.08 -2.37
C MET A 118 -3.82 6.61 -2.30
N CYS A 119 -3.29 6.19 -1.14
CA CYS A 119 -2.81 4.85 -0.88
C CYS A 119 -3.95 3.81 -0.97
N ALA A 120 -5.11 4.09 -0.37
CA ALA A 120 -6.26 3.21 -0.43
C ALA A 120 -6.69 2.89 -1.87
N VAL A 121 -6.71 3.91 -2.74
CA VAL A 121 -7.07 3.72 -4.16
C VAL A 121 -5.97 2.97 -4.91
N TYR A 122 -4.70 3.29 -4.64
CA TYR A 122 -3.58 2.54 -5.20
C TYR A 122 -3.73 1.06 -4.88
N ASP A 123 -3.91 0.72 -3.60
CA ASP A 123 -3.95 -0.66 -3.12
C ASP A 123 -5.09 -1.46 -3.74
N TRP A 124 -6.28 -0.89 -3.83
CA TRP A 124 -7.44 -1.61 -4.38
C TRP A 124 -7.34 -1.80 -5.89
N VAL A 125 -6.90 -0.78 -6.63
CA VAL A 125 -6.71 -0.90 -8.08
C VAL A 125 -5.54 -1.84 -8.39
N PHE A 126 -4.45 -1.75 -7.63
CA PHE A 126 -3.29 -2.62 -7.78
C PHE A 126 -3.65 -4.07 -7.43
N ALA A 127 -4.34 -4.33 -6.33
CA ALA A 127 -4.82 -5.67 -5.96
C ALA A 127 -5.74 -6.27 -7.03
N ALA A 128 -6.71 -5.50 -7.54
CA ALA A 128 -7.61 -5.95 -8.60
C ALA A 128 -6.83 -6.28 -9.90
N GLY A 129 -5.86 -5.44 -10.26
CA GLY A 129 -4.98 -5.67 -11.41
C GLY A 129 -4.10 -6.90 -11.24
N LEU A 130 -3.48 -7.10 -10.08
CA LEU A 130 -2.71 -8.32 -9.77
C LEU A 130 -3.60 -9.56 -9.89
N CYS A 131 -4.81 -9.54 -9.32
CA CYS A 131 -5.75 -10.64 -9.43
C CYS A 131 -6.08 -10.95 -10.90
N ALA A 132 -6.41 -9.94 -11.69
CA ALA A 132 -6.72 -10.12 -13.11
C ALA A 132 -5.53 -10.71 -13.89
N LEU A 133 -4.31 -10.22 -13.63
CA LEU A 133 -3.10 -10.68 -14.31
C LEU A 133 -2.70 -12.10 -13.93
N TRP A 134 -2.85 -12.48 -12.67
CA TRP A 134 -2.47 -13.82 -12.18
C TRP A 134 -3.54 -14.88 -12.45
N MET A 135 -4.79 -14.49 -12.67
CA MET A 135 -5.84 -15.44 -13.09
C MET A 135 -5.69 -15.93 -14.54
N VAL A 136 -5.04 -15.13 -15.39
CA VAL A 136 -4.90 -15.43 -16.83
C VAL A 136 -3.52 -15.98 -17.21
N ARG A 137 -2.65 -16.18 -16.23
CA ARG A 137 -1.31 -16.76 -16.38
C ARG A 137 -1.30 -18.18 -15.85
#